data_AF-A0A8T4MFN8-F1
#
_entry.id   AF-A0A8T4MFN8-F1
#
_cell.length_a   1.000
_cell.length_b   1.000
_cell.length_c   1.000
_cell.angle_alpha   90.00
_cell.angle_beta   90.00
_cell.angle_gamma   90.00
#
_symmetry.space_group_name_H-M   'P 1'
#
loop_
_entity.id
_entity.type
_entity.pdbx_description
1 polymer ?
#
loop_
_entity_poly.entity_id
_entity_poly.type
_entity_poly.pdbx_seq_one_letter_code
_entity_poly.pdbx_strand_id
1 'polypeptide(L)'
;MAYDLQKKSLIATQKNGRELENHIKGVLENINIVYNKGEKSVVLYSDINSNANVQADVSIPSFENPHTIMEITHTNPDKPGHSNENKLHQKIGALYLWKTYNPNLRIILVMGGKKEAWLSYVEKVFRLFFDEVVTLWDSDFDEKLLASLKCPLKNTDFWRKEKERRDAIKLESKDDNAPISTLRIKFYKEVIKKYLKVGHPRMIKNDALQYMALCSYNNEKGLFWSYLTEGKYDKIWQERSFFNPMEAIVYCLLDKHNFKFEGDLLKDIEVKPNLLHEFGIKNTKISEDFVLFSRKFNMPVHIQCKASAGGMELHTKALPSRAREQITRSLFARCSFEQNSKELISKKDRFILIYILDGKWRTPEDYKLKYIHNLQFAGATKIYNAEDLVNEDLNPNYNCDLVKYLEEIGCEKIEQVKLNN
;
A
#
# COMPACT_ATOMS: atom_id res chain seq x y z
N MET A 1 8.07 23.11 17.43
CA MET A 1 9.35 22.40 17.65
C MET A 1 9.48 21.10 16.84
N ALA A 2 8.71 20.03 17.07
CA ALA A 2 8.82 18.79 16.27
C ALA A 2 8.39 18.95 14.79
N TYR A 3 7.35 19.73 14.53
CA TYR A 3 6.85 20.03 13.17
C TYR A 3 7.85 20.88 12.36
N ASP A 4 8.54 21.81 13.00
CA ASP A 4 9.54 22.68 12.34
C ASP A 4 10.80 21.91 11.94
N LEU A 5 11.22 20.94 12.77
CA LEU A 5 12.32 20.03 12.46
C LEU A 5 11.95 19.11 11.28
N GLN A 6 10.76 18.51 11.29
CA GLN A 6 10.26 17.72 10.16
C GLN A 6 10.18 18.54 8.86
N LYS A 7 9.73 19.79 8.93
CA LYS A 7 9.67 20.70 7.78
C LYS A 7 11.06 21.00 7.22
N LYS A 8 12.04 21.31 8.08
CA LYS A 8 13.44 21.55 7.66
C LYS A 8 14.07 20.30 7.02
N SER A 9 13.87 19.13 7.62
CA SER A 9 14.35 17.85 7.10
C SER A 9 13.75 17.51 5.74
N LEU A 10 12.45 17.79 5.54
CA LEU A 10 11.78 17.59 4.26
C LEU A 10 12.37 18.50 3.17
N ILE A 11 12.59 19.78 3.46
CA ILE A 11 13.20 20.74 2.52
C ILE A 11 14.62 20.28 2.13
N ALA A 12 15.43 19.88 3.11
CA ALA A 12 16.78 19.36 2.83
C ALA A 12 16.74 18.10 1.97
N THR A 13 15.83 17.17 2.26
CA THR A 13 15.66 15.94 1.46
C THR A 13 15.26 16.25 0.02
N GLN A 14 14.38 17.23 -0.20
CA GLN A 14 13.97 17.66 -1.53
C GLN A 14 15.12 18.32 -2.30
N LYS A 15 15.91 19.16 -1.63
CA LYS A 15 17.10 19.80 -2.23
C LYS A 15 18.10 18.75 -2.70
N ASN A 16 18.48 17.81 -1.83
CA ASN A 16 19.45 16.77 -2.16
C ASN A 16 18.94 15.83 -3.26
N GLY A 17 17.63 15.51 -3.26
CA GLY A 17 17.01 14.74 -4.34
C GLY A 17 17.15 15.44 -5.70
N ARG A 18 16.93 16.76 -5.73
CA ARG A 18 17.07 17.58 -6.94
C ARG A 18 18.52 17.68 -7.41
N GLU A 19 19.48 17.76 -6.48
CA GLU A 19 20.91 17.75 -6.79
C GLU A 19 21.33 16.43 -7.45
N LEU A 20 20.87 15.29 -6.91
CA LEU A 20 21.10 13.99 -7.53
C LEU A 20 20.51 13.89 -8.94
N GLU A 21 19.26 14.32 -9.11
CA GLU A 21 18.64 14.36 -10.44
C GLU A 21 19.45 15.21 -11.42
N ASN A 22 19.98 16.36 -10.98
CA ASN A 22 20.81 17.22 -11.83
C ASN A 22 22.17 16.59 -12.17
N HIS A 23 22.79 15.89 -11.22
CA HIS A 23 24.05 15.16 -11.45
C HIS A 23 23.86 14.09 -12.53
N ILE A 24 22.83 13.25 -12.39
CA ILE A 24 22.49 12.19 -13.36
C ILE A 24 22.31 12.77 -14.76
N LYS A 25 21.63 13.91 -14.88
CA LYS A 25 21.49 14.60 -16.17
C LYS A 25 22.83 15.00 -16.77
N GLY A 26 23.69 15.63 -15.97
CA GLY A 26 25.02 16.03 -16.44
C GLY A 26 25.79 14.85 -17.02
N VAL A 27 25.73 13.68 -16.37
CA VAL A 27 26.36 12.45 -16.88
C VAL A 27 25.76 12.01 -18.22
N LEU A 28 24.43 12.01 -18.37
CA LEU A 28 23.74 11.59 -19.60
C LEU A 28 23.96 12.58 -20.77
N GLU A 29 23.96 13.88 -20.48
CA GLU A 29 24.18 14.95 -21.46
C GLU A 29 25.62 14.94 -22.00
N ASN A 30 26.60 14.67 -21.13
CA ASN A 30 28.01 14.61 -21.52
C ASN A 30 28.31 13.55 -22.59
N ILE A 31 27.44 12.54 -22.74
CA ILE A 31 27.57 11.49 -23.75
C ILE A 31 26.47 11.53 -24.81
N ASN A 32 25.76 12.66 -24.94
CA ASN A 32 24.72 12.90 -25.95
C ASN A 32 23.57 11.89 -25.94
N ILE A 33 23.17 11.37 -24.78
CA ILE A 33 21.96 10.56 -24.70
C ILE A 33 20.74 11.46 -24.84
N VAL A 34 19.86 11.13 -25.81
CA VAL A 34 18.54 11.76 -25.91
C VAL A 34 17.66 11.19 -24.80
N TYR A 35 17.17 12.08 -23.94
CA TYR A 35 16.23 11.75 -22.88
C TYR A 35 15.22 12.89 -22.71
N ASN A 36 14.02 12.57 -22.23
CA ASN A 36 13.01 13.57 -21.89
C ASN A 36 12.90 13.75 -20.36
N LYS A 37 12.62 14.99 -19.94
CA LYS A 37 12.15 15.34 -18.57
C LYS A 37 11.09 16.43 -18.67
N GLY A 38 10.03 16.34 -17.87
CA GLY A 38 9.02 17.41 -17.79
C GLY A 38 7.92 17.17 -16.77
N GLU A 39 7.04 18.15 -16.58
CA GLU A 39 5.91 18.07 -15.64
C GLU A 39 4.93 16.91 -15.92
N LYS A 40 5.00 16.30 -17.12
CA LYS A 40 4.28 15.08 -17.53
C LYS A 40 5.22 13.90 -17.80
N SER A 41 6.23 13.68 -16.93
CA SER A 41 7.18 12.55 -17.03
C SER A 41 6.48 11.23 -16.70
N VAL A 42 5.55 10.79 -17.55
CA VAL A 42 4.71 9.61 -17.30
C VAL A 42 4.89 8.60 -18.42
N VAL A 43 5.04 7.34 -18.04
CA VAL A 43 5.15 6.22 -18.98
C VAL A 43 3.91 5.35 -18.86
N LEU A 44 3.36 4.96 -20.02
CA LEU A 44 2.24 4.03 -20.10
C LEU A 44 2.60 2.68 -19.48
N TYR A 45 1.66 2.13 -18.72
CA TYR A 45 1.77 0.78 -18.18
C TYR A 45 0.61 -0.11 -18.64
N SER A 46 -0.30 0.38 -19.49
CA SER A 46 -1.45 -0.38 -19.98
C SER A 46 -2.10 0.30 -21.18
N ASP A 47 -2.65 -0.49 -22.10
CA ASP A 47 -3.48 0.01 -23.22
C ASP A 47 -4.97 0.18 -22.84
N ILE A 48 -5.36 -0.21 -21.63
CA ILE A 48 -6.76 -0.17 -21.16
C ILE A 48 -7.32 1.25 -21.11
N ASN A 49 -6.44 2.25 -20.94
CA ASN A 49 -6.80 3.66 -20.95
C ASN A 49 -5.55 4.49 -21.29
N SER A 50 -5.69 5.55 -22.09
CA SER A 50 -4.56 6.42 -22.46
C SER A 50 -3.91 7.16 -21.28
N ASN A 51 -4.59 7.23 -20.13
CA ASN A 51 -4.08 7.80 -18.87
C ASN A 51 -3.61 6.71 -17.87
N ALA A 52 -3.51 5.45 -18.32
CA ALA A 52 -2.89 4.36 -17.58
C ALA A 52 -1.36 4.53 -17.60
N ASN A 53 -0.91 5.57 -16.92
CA ASN A 53 0.48 5.98 -16.84
C ASN A 53 0.98 6.06 -15.38
N VAL A 54 2.28 5.86 -15.20
CA VAL A 54 3.00 6.05 -13.92
C VAL A 54 4.12 7.05 -14.16
N GLN A 55 4.36 7.93 -13.19
CA GLN A 55 5.48 8.85 -13.25
C GLN A 55 6.81 8.09 -13.23
N ALA A 56 7.70 8.42 -14.16
CA ALA A 56 9.08 7.99 -14.20
C ALA A 56 10.01 9.20 -14.02
N ASP A 57 11.17 9.00 -13.42
CA ASP A 57 12.11 10.11 -13.17
C ASP A 57 12.89 10.49 -14.44
N VAL A 58 13.34 9.49 -15.22
CA VAL A 58 13.99 9.65 -16.53
C VAL A 58 13.55 8.54 -17.49
N SER A 59 13.34 8.89 -18.75
CA SER A 59 13.00 7.94 -19.81
C SER A 59 13.87 8.15 -21.06
N ILE A 60 14.36 7.05 -21.61
CA ILE A 60 15.28 7.01 -22.77
C ILE A 60 14.68 6.07 -23.83
N PRO A 61 14.56 6.49 -25.11
CA PRO A 61 14.84 7.84 -25.60
C PRO A 61 13.74 8.85 -25.27
N SER A 62 12.50 8.42 -25.05
CA SER A 62 11.35 9.29 -24.75
C SER A 62 10.37 8.60 -23.79
N PHE A 63 9.34 9.31 -23.31
CA PHE A 63 8.30 8.76 -22.42
C PHE A 63 7.24 7.96 -23.19
N GLU A 64 7.05 8.28 -24.48
CA GLU A 64 6.09 7.65 -25.38
C GLU A 64 6.57 6.28 -25.85
N ASN A 65 7.87 6.16 -26.14
CA ASN A 65 8.49 4.90 -26.57
C ASN A 65 9.79 4.63 -25.79
N PRO A 66 9.68 4.30 -24.50
CA PRO A 66 10.85 4.06 -23.66
C PRO A 66 11.52 2.73 -24.01
N HIS A 67 12.84 2.76 -24.14
CA HIS A 67 13.71 1.58 -24.11
C HIS A 67 14.32 1.37 -22.73
N THR A 68 14.49 2.44 -21.96
CA THR A 68 15.03 2.40 -20.60
C THR A 68 14.32 3.43 -19.74
N ILE A 69 13.85 2.99 -18.57
CA ILE A 69 13.40 3.85 -17.49
C ILE A 69 14.47 3.87 -16.41
N MET A 70 14.75 5.05 -15.87
CA MET A 70 15.57 5.19 -14.68
C MET A 70 14.74 5.83 -13.58
N GLU A 71 14.58 5.09 -12.49
CA GLU A 71 13.92 5.54 -11.27
C GLU A 71 14.97 6.06 -10.30
N ILE A 72 14.78 7.26 -9.78
CA ILE A 72 15.68 7.90 -8.82
C ILE A 72 15.00 7.87 -7.45
N THR A 73 15.73 7.44 -6.43
CA THR A 73 15.26 7.47 -5.06
C THR A 73 16.36 7.97 -4.14
N HIS A 74 16.02 8.81 -3.17
CA HIS A 74 16.99 9.38 -2.24
C HIS A 74 16.48 9.25 -0.82
N THR A 75 17.36 8.96 0.14
CA THR A 75 17.03 8.96 1.56
C THR A 75 18.14 9.63 2.36
N ASN A 76 17.78 10.62 3.19
CA ASN A 76 18.68 11.17 4.19
C ASN A 76 17.88 11.62 5.42
N PRO A 77 17.09 10.72 6.03
CA PRO A 77 16.16 11.11 7.10
C PRO A 77 16.91 11.41 8.40
N ASP A 78 16.33 12.29 9.23
CA ASP A 78 16.80 12.57 10.59
C ASP A 78 16.81 11.32 11.51
N LYS A 79 16.04 10.29 11.14
CA LYS A 79 16.03 8.94 11.74
C LYS A 79 16.08 7.87 10.65
N PRO A 80 17.04 6.92 10.67
CA PRO A 80 17.12 5.83 9.70
C PRO A 80 15.80 5.03 9.59
N GLY A 81 15.49 4.50 8.40
CA GLY A 81 14.42 3.50 8.22
C GLY A 81 13.01 4.02 7.93
N HIS A 82 12.58 5.15 8.50
CA HIS A 82 11.16 5.56 8.50
C HIS A 82 10.53 5.82 7.11
N SER A 83 11.36 5.96 6.06
CA SER A 83 10.92 6.15 4.68
C SER A 83 11.41 5.06 3.72
N ASN A 84 12.25 4.10 4.16
CA ASN A 84 12.87 3.16 3.23
C ASN A 84 11.87 2.12 2.70
N GLU A 85 11.04 1.53 3.56
CA GLU A 85 10.02 0.55 3.15
C GLU A 85 8.96 1.16 2.24
N ASN A 86 8.51 2.38 2.53
CA ASN A 86 7.57 3.08 1.66
C ASN A 86 8.16 3.33 0.26
N LYS A 87 9.45 3.67 0.18
CA LYS A 87 10.15 3.81 -1.11
C LYS A 87 10.29 2.47 -1.82
N LEU A 88 10.64 1.42 -1.08
CA LEU A 88 10.71 0.05 -1.59
C LEU A 88 9.39 -0.35 -2.27
N HIS A 89 8.29 -0.21 -1.54
CA HIS A 89 6.95 -0.52 -2.00
C HIS A 89 6.52 0.32 -3.21
N GLN A 90 6.82 1.62 -3.22
CA GLN A 90 6.47 2.48 -4.35
C GLN A 90 7.25 2.15 -5.62
N LYS A 91 8.57 1.95 -5.50
CA LYS A 91 9.45 1.72 -6.64
C LYS A 91 9.25 0.31 -7.23
N ILE A 92 9.08 -0.73 -6.41
CA ILE A 92 8.74 -2.08 -6.90
C ILE A 92 7.34 -2.11 -7.53
N GLY A 93 6.39 -1.37 -6.97
CA GLY A 93 5.03 -1.32 -7.53
C GLY A 93 5.00 -0.65 -8.91
N ALA A 94 5.82 0.39 -9.12
CA ALA A 94 6.00 1.00 -10.43
C ALA A 94 6.71 0.06 -11.42
N LEU A 95 7.82 -0.55 -10.99
CA LEU A 95 8.55 -1.57 -11.75
C LEU A 95 7.62 -2.70 -12.23
N TYR A 96 6.79 -3.22 -11.35
CA TYR A 96 5.80 -4.25 -11.68
C TYR A 96 4.87 -3.79 -12.80
N LEU A 97 4.29 -2.59 -12.70
CA LEU A 97 3.35 -2.06 -13.69
C LEU A 97 4.01 -1.95 -15.07
N TRP A 98 5.26 -1.47 -15.14
CA TRP A 98 5.97 -1.36 -16.41
C TRP A 98 6.44 -2.71 -16.94
N LYS A 99 7.06 -3.57 -16.13
CA LYS A 99 7.59 -4.88 -16.57
C LYS A 99 6.50 -5.85 -17.00
N THR A 100 5.31 -5.78 -16.39
CA THR A 100 4.17 -6.62 -16.82
C THR A 100 3.44 -6.06 -18.04
N TYR A 101 3.69 -4.80 -18.40
CA TYR A 101 3.22 -4.23 -19.66
C TYR A 101 4.19 -4.52 -20.79
N ASN A 102 5.47 -4.18 -20.58
CA ASN A 102 6.57 -4.44 -21.50
C ASN A 102 7.73 -5.13 -20.76
N PRO A 103 7.81 -6.48 -20.80
CA PRO A 103 8.88 -7.24 -20.15
C PRO A 103 10.28 -6.91 -20.69
N ASN A 104 10.37 -6.39 -21.93
CA ASN A 104 11.62 -6.03 -22.59
C ASN A 104 12.13 -4.63 -22.19
N LEU A 105 11.35 -3.87 -21.40
CA LEU A 105 11.77 -2.56 -20.93
C LEU A 105 12.87 -2.69 -19.89
N ARG A 106 14.01 -2.02 -20.09
CA ARG A 106 15.07 -1.94 -19.08
C ARG A 106 14.67 -0.94 -18.00
N ILE A 107 14.78 -1.33 -16.73
CA ILE A 107 14.47 -0.46 -15.59
C ILE A 107 15.63 -0.47 -14.60
N ILE A 108 16.24 0.71 -14.45
CA ILE A 108 17.39 0.96 -13.58
C ILE A 108 16.91 1.75 -12.36
N LEU A 109 17.39 1.40 -11.17
CA LEU A 109 17.19 2.19 -9.97
C LEU A 109 18.47 2.93 -9.60
N VAL A 110 18.39 4.24 -9.40
CA VAL A 110 19.47 5.05 -8.83
C VAL A 110 19.14 5.41 -7.39
N MET A 111 20.01 5.02 -6.47
CA MET A 111 19.86 5.24 -5.04
C MET A 111 20.82 6.34 -4.55
N GLY A 112 20.24 7.40 -4.00
CA GLY A 112 20.94 8.54 -3.40
C GLY A 112 20.96 8.53 -1.88
N GLY A 113 21.77 9.44 -1.33
CA GLY A 113 21.93 9.63 0.11
C GLY A 113 23.20 8.93 0.62
N LYS A 114 23.27 8.70 1.94
CA LYS A 114 24.36 7.94 2.55
C LYS A 114 23.98 6.47 2.67
N LYS A 115 24.96 5.56 2.55
CA LYS A 115 24.74 4.11 2.68
C LYS A 115 24.04 3.74 4.00
N GLU A 116 24.46 4.37 5.10
CA GLU A 116 23.95 4.10 6.45
C GLU A 116 22.50 4.59 6.66
N ALA A 117 22.01 5.46 5.77
CA ALA A 117 20.63 5.95 5.80
C ALA A 117 19.62 4.93 5.22
N TRP A 118 20.11 3.88 4.56
CA TRP A 118 19.30 2.81 3.98
C TRP A 118 19.32 1.57 4.88
N LEU A 119 18.14 0.99 5.10
CA LEU A 119 18.05 -0.36 5.65
C LEU A 119 18.71 -1.34 4.68
N SER A 120 19.65 -2.15 5.18
CA SER A 120 20.47 -3.02 4.35
C SER A 120 19.67 -4.00 3.50
N TYR A 121 18.51 -4.46 3.98
CA TYR A 121 17.64 -5.33 3.20
C TYR A 121 16.93 -4.62 2.05
N VAL A 122 16.67 -3.31 2.16
CA VAL A 122 15.96 -2.56 1.11
C VAL A 122 16.80 -2.52 -0.16
N GLU A 123 18.11 -2.25 -0.04
CA GLU A 123 19.03 -2.33 -1.17
C GLU A 123 19.09 -3.74 -1.76
N LYS A 124 19.16 -4.79 -0.92
CA LYS A 124 19.17 -6.18 -1.37
C LYS A 124 17.93 -6.53 -2.19
N VAL A 125 16.75 -6.09 -1.74
CA VAL A 125 15.49 -6.35 -2.44
C VAL A 125 15.42 -5.54 -3.74
N PHE A 126 15.89 -4.29 -3.75
CA PHE A 126 15.99 -3.55 -5.01
C PHE A 126 16.88 -4.26 -6.03
N ARG A 127 18.07 -4.70 -5.60
CA ARG A 127 19.00 -5.45 -6.45
C ARG A 127 18.39 -6.77 -6.94
N LEU A 128 17.45 -7.36 -6.22
CA LEU A 128 16.77 -8.57 -6.66
C LEU A 128 15.84 -8.30 -7.85
N PHE A 129 15.08 -7.21 -7.83
CA PHE A 129 13.99 -6.95 -8.77
C PHE A 129 14.38 -6.09 -9.98
N PHE A 130 15.17 -5.05 -9.78
CA PHE A 130 15.58 -4.13 -10.86
C PHE A 130 16.64 -4.76 -11.76
N ASP A 131 16.71 -4.32 -13.01
CA ASP A 131 17.73 -4.83 -13.95
C ASP A 131 19.13 -4.41 -13.50
N GLU A 132 19.27 -3.20 -12.97
CA GLU A 132 20.48 -2.71 -12.32
C GLU A 132 20.14 -1.72 -11.19
N VAL A 133 20.98 -1.67 -10.15
CA VAL A 133 20.87 -0.71 -9.06
C VAL A 133 22.19 0.01 -8.88
N VAL A 134 22.19 1.31 -9.18
CA VAL A 134 23.36 2.18 -9.11
C VAL A 134 23.26 3.06 -7.86
N THR A 135 24.33 3.11 -7.06
CA THR A 135 24.34 3.78 -5.76
C THR A 135 25.27 4.98 -5.76
N LEU A 136 24.79 6.15 -5.34
CA LEU A 136 25.54 7.41 -5.36
C LEU A 136 26.83 7.37 -4.52
N TRP A 137 26.86 6.52 -3.49
CA TRP A 137 28.03 6.38 -2.61
C TRP A 137 29.10 5.43 -3.16
N ASP A 138 28.93 4.89 -4.37
CA ASP A 138 29.98 4.13 -5.04
C ASP A 138 31.01 5.10 -5.62
N SER A 139 32.31 4.79 -5.46
CA SER A 139 33.40 5.65 -5.96
C SER A 139 33.43 5.78 -7.49
N ASP A 140 32.83 4.81 -8.18
CA ASP A 140 32.73 4.68 -9.64
C ASP A 140 31.28 4.92 -10.14
N PHE A 141 30.51 5.77 -9.45
CA PHE A 141 29.10 6.01 -9.71
C PHE A 141 28.79 6.34 -11.19
N ASP A 142 29.50 7.29 -11.79
CA ASP A 142 29.23 7.73 -13.18
C ASP A 142 29.48 6.59 -14.17
N GLU A 143 30.57 5.84 -14.01
CA GLU A 143 30.92 4.70 -14.87
C GLU A 143 29.86 3.60 -14.77
N LYS A 144 29.42 3.28 -13.55
CA LYS A 144 28.34 2.31 -13.32
C LYS A 144 27.01 2.76 -13.89
N LEU A 145 26.67 4.05 -13.76
CA LEU A 145 25.47 4.62 -14.34
C LEU A 145 25.46 4.43 -15.85
N LEU A 146 26.57 4.73 -16.52
CA LEU A 146 26.69 4.55 -17.97
C LEU A 146 26.66 3.07 -18.39
N ALA A 147 27.32 2.20 -17.64
CA ALA A 147 27.30 0.76 -17.89
C ALA A 147 25.88 0.17 -17.72
N SER A 148 25.11 0.66 -16.75
CA SER A 148 23.75 0.19 -16.45
C SER A 148 22.79 0.37 -17.63
N LEU A 149 23.01 1.37 -18.49
CA LEU A 149 22.18 1.60 -19.68
C LEU A 149 22.23 0.45 -20.68
N LYS A 150 23.27 -0.38 -20.61
CA LYS A 150 23.48 -1.56 -21.45
C LYS A 150 23.39 -2.87 -20.68
N CYS A 151 22.92 -2.84 -19.42
CA CYS A 151 22.80 -4.05 -18.62
C CYS A 151 21.84 -5.05 -19.28
N PRO A 152 22.05 -6.36 -19.08
CA PRO A 152 21.10 -7.38 -19.49
C PRO A 152 19.79 -7.21 -18.70
N LEU A 153 18.69 -7.59 -19.33
CA LEU A 153 17.40 -7.66 -18.63
C LEU A 153 17.45 -8.77 -17.58
N LYS A 154 16.95 -8.49 -16.38
CA LYS A 154 16.94 -9.41 -15.25
C LYS A 154 15.57 -10.04 -15.07
N ASN A 155 15.55 -11.29 -14.60
CA ASN A 155 14.33 -12.02 -14.24
C ASN A 155 13.30 -12.08 -15.40
N THR A 156 13.76 -12.26 -16.64
CA THR A 156 12.91 -12.21 -17.84
C THR A 156 11.75 -13.21 -17.78
N ASP A 157 12.03 -14.45 -17.39
CA ASP A 157 11.02 -15.50 -17.24
C ASP A 157 9.99 -15.21 -16.14
N PHE A 158 10.46 -14.62 -15.03
CA PHE A 158 9.60 -14.19 -13.95
C PHE A 158 8.64 -13.08 -14.41
N TRP A 159 9.15 -12.05 -15.08
CA TRP A 159 8.32 -10.94 -15.56
C TRP A 159 7.32 -11.37 -16.65
N ARG A 160 7.69 -12.34 -17.49
CA ARG A 160 6.77 -12.97 -18.44
C ARG A 160 5.62 -13.67 -17.72
N LYS A 161 5.89 -14.48 -16.68
CA LYS A 161 4.85 -15.13 -15.88
C LYS A 161 3.94 -14.12 -15.16
N GLU A 162 4.51 -13.06 -14.58
CA GLU A 162 3.70 -12.00 -13.96
C GLU A 162 2.87 -11.22 -14.98
N LYS A 163 3.35 -11.06 -16.21
CA LYS A 163 2.56 -10.51 -17.32
C LYS A 163 1.39 -11.41 -17.66
N GLU A 164 1.62 -12.70 -17.88
CA GLU A 164 0.55 -13.68 -18.14
C GLU A 164 -0.51 -13.67 -17.04
N ARG A 165 -0.08 -13.63 -15.77
CA ARG A 165 -0.98 -13.50 -14.62
C ARG A 165 -1.79 -12.21 -14.71
N ARG A 166 -1.14 -11.07 -14.96
CA ARG A 166 -1.80 -9.76 -15.05
C ARG A 166 -2.83 -9.72 -16.17
N ASP A 167 -2.49 -10.24 -17.35
CA ASP A 167 -3.34 -10.24 -18.52
C ASP A 167 -4.59 -11.13 -18.32
N ALA A 168 -4.53 -12.13 -17.44
CA ALA A 168 -5.66 -12.97 -17.07
C ALA A 168 -6.65 -12.29 -16.08
N ILE A 169 -6.31 -11.12 -15.53
CA ILE A 169 -7.16 -10.44 -14.55
C ILE A 169 -8.30 -9.74 -15.27
N LYS A 170 -9.54 -10.13 -14.94
CA LYS A 170 -10.73 -9.42 -15.37
C LYS A 170 -10.87 -8.12 -14.59
N LEU A 171 -10.57 -7.01 -15.27
CA LEU A 171 -10.72 -5.68 -14.69
C LEU A 171 -12.17 -5.22 -14.66
N GLU A 172 -12.42 -4.26 -13.79
CA GLU A 172 -13.67 -3.52 -13.77
C GLU A 172 -13.81 -2.70 -15.06
N SER A 173 -15.04 -2.50 -15.53
CA SER A 173 -15.32 -1.70 -16.73
C SER A 173 -16.27 -0.54 -16.45
N LYS A 174 -16.96 -0.54 -15.31
CA LYS A 174 -17.90 0.51 -14.93
C LYS A 174 -17.27 1.46 -13.92
N ASP A 175 -17.10 2.72 -14.30
CA ASP A 175 -16.54 3.77 -13.43
C ASP A 175 -17.27 3.92 -12.09
N ASP A 176 -18.57 3.68 -12.06
CA ASP A 176 -19.39 3.81 -10.85
C ASP A 176 -19.09 2.70 -9.82
N ASN A 177 -18.36 1.66 -10.21
CA ASN A 177 -17.89 0.62 -9.29
C ASN A 177 -16.62 1.04 -8.52
N ALA A 178 -16.01 2.20 -8.84
CA ALA A 178 -14.95 2.77 -8.02
C ALA A 178 -15.53 3.35 -6.72
N PRO A 179 -15.16 2.85 -5.52
CA PRO A 179 -15.78 3.29 -4.29
C PRO A 179 -15.62 4.79 -4.03
N ILE A 180 -16.74 5.39 -3.61
CA ILE A 180 -16.81 6.73 -3.05
C ILE A 180 -17.51 6.57 -1.71
N SER A 181 -16.74 6.73 -0.63
CA SER A 181 -17.26 6.71 0.74
C SER A 181 -16.84 7.97 1.48
N THR A 182 -17.71 8.44 2.37
CA THR A 182 -17.43 9.51 3.33
C THR A 182 -17.58 9.00 4.76
N LEU A 183 -17.57 7.68 4.97
CA LEU A 183 -17.81 7.02 6.24
C LEU A 183 -17.02 7.68 7.36
N ARG A 184 -15.70 7.84 7.19
CA ARG A 184 -14.87 8.45 8.23
C ARG A 184 -15.30 9.87 8.58
N ILE A 185 -15.67 10.69 7.60
CA ILE A 185 -16.12 12.06 7.87
C ILE A 185 -17.47 12.05 8.59
N LYS A 186 -18.43 11.28 8.09
CA LYS A 186 -19.76 11.15 8.70
C LYS A 186 -19.63 10.62 10.14
N PHE A 187 -18.86 9.56 10.34
CA PHE A 187 -18.65 8.94 11.65
C PHE A 187 -18.12 9.94 12.69
N TYR A 188 -17.11 10.74 12.33
CA TYR A 188 -16.59 11.74 13.24
C TYR A 188 -17.58 12.89 13.48
N LYS A 189 -18.26 13.37 12.44
CA LYS A 189 -19.22 14.48 12.58
C LYS A 189 -20.49 14.08 13.34
N GLU A 190 -20.95 12.85 13.18
CA GLU A 190 -22.28 12.42 13.61
C GLU A 190 -22.24 11.44 14.78
N VAL A 191 -21.21 10.59 14.89
CA VAL A 191 -21.08 9.63 16.00
C VAL A 191 -20.19 10.21 17.09
N ILE A 192 -18.93 10.54 16.79
CA ILE A 192 -17.95 11.00 17.81
C ILE A 192 -18.50 12.21 18.57
N LYS A 193 -19.07 13.20 17.88
CA LYS A 193 -19.60 14.41 18.52
C LYS A 193 -20.72 14.13 19.53
N LYS A 194 -21.55 13.10 19.31
CA LYS A 194 -22.64 12.72 20.23
C LYS A 194 -22.12 12.15 21.55
N TYR A 195 -20.91 11.61 21.57
CA TYR A 195 -20.33 10.90 22.72
C TYR A 195 -19.11 11.61 23.33
N LEU A 196 -18.92 12.90 23.05
CA LEU A 196 -17.92 13.70 23.76
C LEU A 196 -18.30 13.81 25.24
N LYS A 197 -17.29 13.75 26.11
CA LYS A 197 -17.43 13.81 27.57
C LYS A 197 -18.26 12.67 28.16
N VAL A 198 -18.34 11.53 27.47
CA VAL A 198 -18.96 10.31 27.99
C VAL A 198 -18.14 9.76 29.18
N GLY A 199 -18.82 9.32 30.23
CA GLY A 199 -18.15 8.89 31.47
C GLY A 199 -17.51 7.50 31.41
N HIS A 200 -17.99 6.62 30.53
CA HIS A 200 -17.48 5.25 30.41
C HIS A 200 -17.77 4.66 29.01
N PRO A 201 -16.88 3.83 28.41
CA PRO A 201 -17.10 3.29 27.06
C PRO A 201 -18.42 2.55 26.89
N ARG A 202 -18.86 1.78 27.89
CA ARG A 202 -20.15 1.05 27.88
C ARG A 202 -21.40 1.92 27.72
N MET A 203 -21.30 3.23 27.92
CA MET A 203 -22.42 4.15 27.70
C MET A 203 -22.60 4.52 26.21
N ILE A 204 -21.63 4.18 25.37
CA ILE A 204 -21.65 4.43 23.94
C ILE A 204 -22.51 3.35 23.29
N LYS A 205 -23.58 3.74 22.57
CA LYS A 205 -24.49 2.80 21.90
C LYS A 205 -24.07 2.44 20.47
N ASN A 206 -23.11 3.17 19.89
CA ASN A 206 -22.58 2.82 18.58
C ASN A 206 -21.47 1.76 18.78
N ASP A 207 -21.64 0.57 18.18
CA ASP A 207 -20.81 -0.59 18.46
C ASP A 207 -19.34 -0.34 18.10
N ALA A 208 -19.09 0.27 16.93
CA ALA A 208 -17.75 0.58 16.47
C ALA A 208 -17.05 1.60 17.38
N LEU A 209 -17.73 2.69 17.76
CA LEU A 209 -17.15 3.67 18.68
C LEU A 209 -16.96 3.10 20.09
N GLN A 210 -17.91 2.31 20.57
CA GLN A 210 -17.79 1.62 21.84
C GLN A 210 -16.53 0.73 21.85
N TYR A 211 -16.32 -0.03 20.78
CA TYR A 211 -15.13 -0.86 20.61
C TYR A 211 -13.84 -0.05 20.62
N MET A 212 -13.75 1.01 19.79
CA MET A 212 -12.60 1.93 19.78
C MET A 212 -12.30 2.52 21.16
N ALA A 213 -13.35 2.92 21.89
CA ALA A 213 -13.24 3.48 23.23
C ALA A 213 -12.77 2.43 24.24
N LEU A 214 -13.25 1.18 24.17
CA LEU A 214 -12.83 0.08 25.03
C LEU A 214 -11.35 -0.27 24.80
N CYS A 215 -10.91 -0.37 23.54
CA CYS A 215 -9.50 -0.65 23.21
C CYS A 215 -8.58 0.45 23.76
N SER A 216 -8.98 1.71 23.63
CA SER A 216 -8.22 2.82 24.21
C SER A 216 -8.32 2.87 25.74
N TYR A 217 -9.44 2.51 26.36
CA TYR A 217 -9.66 2.58 27.80
C TYR A 217 -8.83 1.55 28.56
N ASN A 218 -8.75 0.33 28.04
CA ASN A 218 -7.97 -0.77 28.62
C ASN A 218 -6.46 -0.54 28.51
N ASN A 219 -6.03 0.45 27.73
CA ASN A 219 -4.65 0.87 27.64
C ASN A 219 -4.46 2.08 28.57
N GLU A 220 -3.74 1.93 29.68
CA GLU A 220 -3.60 2.95 30.76
C GLU A 220 -3.14 4.35 30.30
N LYS A 221 -2.68 4.48 29.05
CA LYS A 221 -2.25 5.74 28.42
C LYS A 221 -2.98 6.05 27.10
N GLY A 222 -4.15 5.47 26.87
CA GLY A 222 -4.90 5.63 25.63
C GLY A 222 -5.36 7.07 25.38
N LEU A 223 -4.65 7.78 24.49
CA LEU A 223 -4.94 9.18 24.15
C LEU A 223 -6.35 9.37 23.58
N PHE A 224 -6.85 8.43 22.78
CA PHE A 224 -8.18 8.51 22.19
C PHE A 224 -9.27 8.60 23.26
N TRP A 225 -9.22 7.73 24.28
CA TRP A 225 -10.17 7.76 25.40
C TRP A 225 -10.08 9.05 26.21
N SER A 226 -8.86 9.47 26.58
CA SER A 226 -8.66 10.77 27.27
C SER A 226 -9.23 11.93 26.46
N TYR A 227 -9.02 11.96 25.15
CA TYR A 227 -9.59 13.02 24.31
C TYR A 227 -11.11 12.94 24.21
N LEU A 228 -11.70 11.74 24.20
CA LEU A 228 -13.15 11.55 24.19
C LEU A 228 -13.79 12.06 25.49
N THR A 229 -13.24 11.70 26.66
CA THR A 229 -13.75 12.13 27.98
C THR A 229 -13.52 13.62 28.25
N GLU A 230 -12.42 14.19 27.74
CA GLU A 230 -12.15 15.63 27.87
C GLU A 230 -12.88 16.48 26.82
N GLY A 231 -13.52 15.85 25.83
CA GLY A 231 -14.22 16.54 24.74
C GLY A 231 -13.28 17.21 23.72
N LYS A 232 -12.03 16.74 23.58
CA LYS A 232 -11.01 17.28 22.67
C LYS A 232 -11.16 16.75 21.25
N TYR A 233 -12.28 17.10 20.60
CA TYR A 233 -12.66 16.62 19.27
C TYR A 233 -11.54 16.71 18.22
N ASP A 234 -10.85 17.84 18.11
CA ASP A 234 -9.78 18.03 17.11
C ASP A 234 -8.60 17.09 17.34
N LYS A 235 -8.31 16.74 18.59
CA LYS A 235 -7.27 15.77 18.91
C LYS A 235 -7.70 14.35 18.57
N ILE A 236 -8.96 14.00 18.79
CA ILE A 236 -9.52 12.70 18.33
C ILE A 236 -9.37 12.56 16.82
N TRP A 237 -9.60 13.65 16.06
CA TRP A 237 -9.38 13.65 14.61
C TRP A 237 -7.90 13.45 14.23
N GLN A 238 -6.95 13.95 15.03
CA GLN A 238 -5.52 13.72 14.80
C GLN A 238 -5.14 12.24 15.00
N GLU A 239 -5.81 11.54 15.91
CA GLU A 239 -5.62 10.10 16.18
C GLU A 239 -6.28 9.17 15.14
N ARG A 240 -6.94 9.69 14.10
CA ARG A 240 -7.69 8.91 13.10
C ARG A 240 -6.89 7.83 12.34
N SER A 241 -5.57 7.96 12.31
CA SER A 241 -4.70 6.96 11.68
C SER A 241 -4.50 5.73 12.55
N PHE A 242 -4.78 5.86 13.85
CA PHE A 242 -4.67 4.80 14.85
C PHE A 242 -6.06 4.25 15.16
N PHE A 243 -7.05 5.12 15.38
CA PHE A 243 -8.42 4.72 15.65
C PHE A 243 -9.28 4.92 14.40
N ASN A 244 -9.20 3.96 13.48
CA ASN A 244 -9.90 3.99 12.20
C ASN A 244 -11.30 3.38 12.32
N PRO A 245 -12.41 4.14 12.09
CA PRO A 245 -13.77 3.59 12.21
C PRO A 245 -14.02 2.38 11.30
N MET A 246 -13.40 2.35 10.12
CA MET A 246 -13.57 1.25 9.17
C MET A 246 -13.02 -0.08 9.71
N GLU A 247 -11.86 -0.07 10.37
CA GLU A 247 -11.31 -1.27 11.03
C GLU A 247 -12.19 -1.70 12.20
N ALA A 248 -12.68 -0.76 13.00
CA ALA A 248 -13.59 -1.06 14.10
C ALA A 248 -14.90 -1.68 13.60
N ILE A 249 -15.47 -1.17 12.51
CA ILE A 249 -16.68 -1.72 11.87
C ILE A 249 -16.42 -3.15 11.39
N VAL A 250 -15.31 -3.38 10.67
CA VAL A 250 -14.96 -4.74 10.21
C VAL A 250 -14.78 -5.67 11.41
N TYR A 251 -14.06 -5.26 12.45
CA TYR A 251 -13.92 -6.05 13.67
C TYR A 251 -15.28 -6.46 14.24
N CYS A 252 -16.19 -5.50 14.45
CA CYS A 252 -17.53 -5.77 14.99
C CYS A 252 -18.31 -6.75 14.10
N LEU A 253 -18.23 -6.62 12.76
CA LEU A 253 -18.87 -7.55 11.84
C LEU A 253 -18.30 -8.97 11.98
N LEU A 254 -16.96 -9.09 12.04
CA LEU A 254 -16.31 -10.39 12.16
C LEU A 254 -16.64 -11.08 13.49
N ASP A 255 -16.55 -10.34 14.59
CA ASP A 255 -16.82 -10.81 15.94
C ASP A 255 -18.29 -11.23 16.12
N LYS A 256 -19.24 -10.39 15.68
CA LYS A 256 -20.68 -10.67 15.80
C LYS A 256 -21.09 -11.97 15.11
N HIS A 257 -20.45 -12.29 13.98
CA HIS A 257 -20.71 -13.49 13.19
C HIS A 257 -19.88 -14.70 13.61
N ASN A 258 -19.11 -14.57 14.70
CA ASN A 258 -18.19 -15.57 15.23
C ASN A 258 -17.16 -16.04 14.19
N PHE A 259 -16.75 -15.19 13.25
CA PHE A 259 -15.64 -15.57 12.38
C PHE A 259 -14.37 -15.75 13.20
N LYS A 260 -13.55 -16.73 12.83
CA LYS A 260 -12.23 -16.91 13.41
C LYS A 260 -11.24 -16.07 12.58
N PHE A 261 -10.66 -15.06 13.21
CA PHE A 261 -9.74 -14.13 12.56
C PHE A 261 -8.58 -13.75 13.48
N GLU A 262 -7.48 -13.33 12.86
CA GLU A 262 -6.40 -12.60 13.48
C GLU A 262 -6.48 -11.13 13.02
N GLY A 263 -6.08 -10.22 13.90
CA GLY A 263 -6.12 -8.76 13.65
C GLY A 263 -6.92 -8.06 14.72
N ASP A 264 -6.61 -6.79 14.94
CA ASP A 264 -7.35 -5.93 15.85
C ASP A 264 -7.09 -4.46 15.50
N LEU A 265 -7.87 -3.54 16.07
CA LEU A 265 -7.52 -2.12 16.10
C LEU A 265 -6.09 -1.96 16.63
N LEU A 266 -5.25 -1.24 15.88
CA LEU A 266 -3.83 -0.99 16.18
C LEU A 266 -2.93 -2.23 16.12
N LYS A 267 -3.44 -3.37 15.67
CA LYS A 267 -2.69 -4.63 15.63
C LYS A 267 -2.78 -5.25 14.25
N ASP A 268 -1.86 -4.82 13.39
CA ASP A 268 -1.68 -5.46 12.10
C ASP A 268 -1.05 -6.86 12.28
N ILE A 269 -1.38 -7.77 11.37
CA ILE A 269 -0.93 -9.17 11.40
C ILE A 269 0.16 -9.39 10.36
N GLU A 270 1.31 -9.90 10.82
CA GLU A 270 2.41 -10.28 9.94
C GLU A 270 1.97 -11.38 8.96
N VAL A 271 2.20 -11.15 7.66
CA VAL A 271 1.81 -12.09 6.60
C VAL A 271 2.91 -13.12 6.37
N LYS A 272 2.54 -14.40 6.42
CA LYS A 272 3.39 -15.53 6.02
C LYS A 272 2.65 -16.46 5.05
N PRO A 273 3.31 -16.96 3.98
CA PRO A 273 4.70 -16.67 3.59
C PRO A 273 4.87 -15.27 2.98
N ASN A 274 6.09 -14.76 3.07
CA ASN A 274 6.52 -13.49 2.50
C ASN A 274 7.95 -13.67 1.99
N LEU A 275 8.19 -13.33 0.71
CA LEU A 275 9.48 -13.43 0.03
C LEU A 275 10.64 -12.94 0.89
N LEU A 276 10.45 -11.83 1.60
CA LEU A 276 11.52 -11.21 2.38
C LEU A 276 12.06 -12.15 3.47
N HIS A 277 11.19 -12.96 4.09
CA HIS A 277 11.62 -13.95 5.08
C HIS A 277 12.44 -15.10 4.48
N GLU A 278 12.17 -15.49 3.23
CA GLU A 278 12.96 -16.50 2.51
C GLU A 278 14.42 -16.04 2.28
N PHE A 279 14.67 -14.73 2.28
CA PHE A 279 16.00 -14.11 2.24
C PHE A 279 16.62 -13.86 3.62
N GLY A 280 16.03 -14.40 4.69
CA GLY A 280 16.50 -14.17 6.06
C GLY A 280 16.20 -12.76 6.59
N ILE A 281 15.33 -11.99 5.92
CA ILE A 281 14.91 -10.67 6.40
C ILE A 281 13.77 -10.89 7.41
N LYS A 282 14.08 -10.73 8.69
CA LYS A 282 13.13 -11.02 9.78
C LYS A 282 12.30 -9.81 10.23
N ASN A 283 12.76 -8.59 9.98
CA ASN A 283 12.18 -7.36 10.52
C ASN A 283 11.51 -6.52 9.41
N THR A 284 10.44 -7.02 8.81
CA THR A 284 9.69 -6.30 7.76
C THR A 284 8.33 -5.88 8.24
N LYS A 285 7.86 -4.67 7.91
CA LYS A 285 6.50 -4.20 8.24
C LYS A 285 5.49 -4.53 7.15
N ILE A 286 5.35 -5.81 6.81
CA ILE A 286 4.31 -6.27 5.88
C ILE A 286 3.21 -6.91 6.70
N SER A 287 2.08 -6.24 6.79
CA SER A 287 1.03 -6.61 7.72
C SER A 287 -0.38 -6.30 7.21
N GLU A 288 -1.32 -7.20 7.46
CA GLU A 288 -2.74 -7.01 7.11
C GLU A 288 -3.57 -6.56 8.30
N ASP A 289 -4.68 -5.88 8.00
CA ASP A 289 -5.59 -5.38 9.02
C ASP A 289 -6.34 -6.56 9.66
N PHE A 290 -6.80 -7.53 8.85
CA PHE A 290 -7.36 -8.81 9.34
C PHE A 290 -6.97 -10.00 8.46
N VAL A 291 -6.77 -11.16 9.08
CA VAL A 291 -6.50 -12.44 8.42
C VAL A 291 -7.50 -13.50 8.89
N LEU A 292 -8.20 -14.12 7.95
CA LEU A 292 -9.08 -15.26 8.17
C LEU A 292 -8.58 -16.47 7.37
N PHE A 293 -9.28 -17.60 7.50
CA PHE A 293 -9.01 -18.79 6.70
C PHE A 293 -10.28 -19.31 6.02
N SER A 294 -10.23 -19.52 4.71
CA SER A 294 -11.31 -20.16 3.94
C SER A 294 -11.08 -21.68 3.90
N ARG A 295 -11.99 -22.45 4.48
CA ARG A 295 -11.97 -23.92 4.37
C ARG A 295 -12.30 -24.39 2.96
N LYS A 296 -13.23 -23.70 2.30
CA LYS A 296 -13.68 -24.03 0.93
C LYS A 296 -12.53 -23.98 -0.08
N PHE A 297 -11.66 -22.99 0.05
CA PHE A 297 -10.53 -22.79 -0.87
C PHE A 297 -9.19 -23.21 -0.27
N ASN A 298 -9.15 -23.62 1.00
CA ASN A 298 -7.94 -24.01 1.73
C ASN A 298 -6.82 -22.95 1.63
N MET A 299 -7.17 -21.70 1.90
CA MET A 299 -6.24 -20.56 1.81
C MET A 299 -6.62 -19.42 2.76
N PRO A 300 -5.64 -18.58 3.16
CA PRO A 300 -5.91 -17.39 3.94
C PRO A 300 -6.75 -16.36 3.15
N VAL A 301 -7.53 -15.59 3.90
CA VAL A 301 -8.33 -14.46 3.41
C VAL A 301 -7.82 -13.22 4.12
N HIS A 302 -7.24 -12.30 3.37
CA HIS A 302 -6.72 -11.03 3.90
C HIS A 302 -7.75 -9.92 3.65
N ILE A 303 -8.07 -9.15 4.69
CA ILE A 303 -8.91 -7.97 4.58
C ILE A 303 -8.05 -6.74 4.85
N GLN A 304 -8.16 -5.75 3.97
CA GLN A 304 -7.49 -4.47 4.09
C GLN A 304 -8.47 -3.29 4.05
N CYS A 305 -8.38 -2.43 5.06
CA CYS A 305 -9.16 -1.23 5.27
C CYS A 305 -8.36 0.00 4.82
N LYS A 306 -8.60 0.51 3.61
CA LYS A 306 -7.80 1.61 3.03
C LYS A 306 -8.64 2.85 2.72
N ALA A 307 -8.21 4.00 3.24
CA ALA A 307 -8.76 5.29 2.87
C ALA A 307 -8.00 5.92 1.68
N SER A 308 -8.69 6.66 0.82
CA SER A 308 -8.04 7.38 -0.29
C SER A 308 -7.34 8.67 0.16
N ALA A 309 -7.76 9.22 1.29
CA ALA A 309 -7.30 10.49 1.79
C ALA A 309 -7.22 10.54 3.32
N GLY A 310 -6.46 11.51 3.81
CA GLY A 310 -6.45 11.91 5.22
C GLY A 310 -6.92 13.35 5.39
N GLY A 311 -7.45 13.69 6.56
CA GLY A 311 -7.91 15.05 6.86
C GLY A 311 -9.36 15.30 6.43
N MET A 312 -9.98 16.35 6.99
CA MET A 312 -11.39 16.64 6.73
C MET A 312 -11.66 17.11 5.29
N GLU A 313 -10.61 17.59 4.61
CA GLU A 313 -10.66 18.10 3.23
C GLU A 313 -10.43 17.01 2.15
N LEU A 314 -10.34 15.73 2.54
CA LEU A 314 -10.20 14.60 1.61
C LEU A 314 -9.02 14.73 0.60
N HIS A 315 -7.86 15.23 1.04
CA HIS A 315 -6.69 15.29 0.15
C HIS A 315 -6.23 13.90 -0.31
N THR A 316 -6.38 13.60 -1.60
CA THR A 316 -6.11 12.28 -2.24
C THR A 316 -4.64 12.02 -2.60
N LYS A 317 -3.71 12.88 -2.16
CA LYS A 317 -2.29 12.88 -2.60
C LYS A 317 -1.54 11.55 -2.38
N ALA A 318 -2.10 10.62 -1.59
CA ALA A 318 -1.46 9.35 -1.26
C ALA A 318 -1.95 8.14 -2.08
N LEU A 319 -3.01 8.26 -2.89
CA LEU A 319 -3.59 7.13 -3.63
C LEU A 319 -2.61 6.39 -4.57
N PRO A 320 -1.83 7.07 -5.43
CA PRO A 320 -0.87 6.37 -6.28
C PRO A 320 0.16 5.58 -5.47
N SER A 321 0.57 6.10 -4.33
CA SER A 321 1.50 5.42 -3.43
C SER A 321 0.84 4.21 -2.76
N ARG A 322 -0.39 4.35 -2.25
CA ARG A 322 -1.15 3.27 -1.61
C ARG A 322 -1.41 2.11 -2.58
N ALA A 323 -1.83 2.40 -3.80
CA ALA A 323 -2.11 1.35 -4.79
C ALA A 323 -0.84 0.60 -5.21
N ARG A 324 0.28 1.30 -5.43
CA ARG A 324 1.58 0.68 -5.73
C ARG A 324 2.13 -0.14 -4.56
N GLU A 325 1.91 0.33 -3.34
CA GLU A 325 2.27 -0.42 -2.14
C GLU A 325 1.58 -1.78 -2.12
N GLN A 326 0.28 -1.83 -2.43
CA GLN A 326 -0.45 -3.09 -2.46
C GLN A 326 0.01 -4.04 -3.56
N ILE A 327 0.39 -3.52 -4.73
CA ILE A 327 1.02 -4.33 -5.78
C ILE A 327 2.28 -5.01 -5.25
N THR A 328 3.16 -4.26 -4.58
CA THR A 328 4.41 -4.81 -4.03
C THR A 328 4.17 -5.81 -2.91
N ARG A 329 3.26 -5.52 -1.98
CA ARG A 329 2.93 -6.43 -0.88
C ARG A 329 2.39 -7.76 -1.41
N SER A 330 1.49 -7.68 -2.38
CA SER A 330 0.96 -8.86 -3.05
C SER A 330 2.04 -9.62 -3.82
N LEU A 331 2.98 -8.92 -4.48
CA LEU A 331 4.13 -9.53 -5.14
C LEU A 331 4.98 -10.31 -4.13
N PHE A 332 5.29 -9.72 -2.97
CA PHE A 332 6.04 -10.42 -1.92
C PHE A 332 5.31 -11.63 -1.34
N ALA A 333 3.98 -11.62 -1.29
CA ALA A 333 3.19 -12.77 -0.81
C ALA A 333 3.17 -13.94 -1.81
N ARG A 334 3.31 -13.68 -3.11
CA ARG A 334 3.24 -14.70 -4.17
C ARG A 334 4.58 -15.04 -4.83
N CYS A 335 5.66 -14.35 -4.49
CA CYS A 335 6.99 -14.65 -5.00
C CYS A 335 7.79 -15.49 -4.02
N SER A 336 8.73 -16.29 -4.55
CA SER A 336 9.77 -16.95 -3.78
C SER A 336 11.13 -16.80 -4.42
N PHE A 337 12.16 -17.09 -3.66
CA PHE A 337 13.53 -17.13 -4.16
C PHE A 337 14.14 -18.51 -4.01
N GLU A 338 14.54 -19.09 -5.13
CA GLU A 338 15.24 -20.36 -5.12
C GLU A 338 16.74 -20.13 -4.94
N GLN A 339 17.26 -20.50 -3.77
CA GLN A 339 18.66 -20.21 -3.40
C GLN A 339 19.68 -20.87 -4.33
N ASN A 340 19.37 -22.04 -4.89
CA ASN A 340 20.28 -22.82 -5.73
C ASN A 340 20.45 -22.19 -7.12
N SER A 341 19.35 -21.84 -7.78
CA SER A 341 19.34 -21.18 -9.10
C SER A 341 19.56 -19.67 -8.99
N LYS A 342 19.38 -19.10 -7.80
CA LYS A 342 19.33 -17.65 -7.55
C LYS A 342 18.24 -16.96 -8.37
N GLU A 343 17.16 -17.67 -8.65
CA GLU A 343 16.05 -17.18 -9.46
C GLU A 343 14.87 -16.73 -8.61
N LEU A 344 14.24 -15.64 -9.07
CA LEU A 344 12.96 -15.20 -8.56
C LEU A 344 11.85 -15.98 -9.24
N ILE A 345 10.95 -16.57 -8.45
CA ILE A 345 9.86 -17.41 -8.95
C ILE A 345 8.53 -16.76 -8.62
N SER A 346 7.67 -16.62 -9.64
CA SER A 346 6.26 -16.25 -9.48
C SER A 346 5.45 -17.50 -9.15
N LYS A 347 4.69 -17.47 -8.05
CA LYS A 347 3.73 -18.52 -7.69
C LYS A 347 2.31 -18.02 -7.98
N LYS A 348 1.39 -18.97 -8.18
CA LYS A 348 -0.05 -18.70 -8.23
C LYS A 348 -0.50 -18.06 -6.91
N ASP A 349 -1.50 -17.19 -6.98
CA ASP A 349 -2.13 -16.59 -5.80
C ASP A 349 -2.63 -17.70 -4.86
N ARG A 350 -2.17 -17.66 -3.60
CA ARG A 350 -2.52 -18.61 -2.52
C ARG A 350 -3.26 -17.90 -1.39
N PHE A 351 -3.97 -16.83 -1.71
CA PHE A 351 -4.75 -16.05 -0.76
C PHE A 351 -5.93 -15.40 -1.49
N ILE A 352 -6.97 -15.06 -0.73
CA ILE A 352 -8.07 -14.19 -1.17
C ILE A 352 -7.81 -12.80 -0.58
N LEU A 353 -7.83 -11.76 -1.40
CA LEU A 353 -7.57 -10.40 -0.95
C LEU A 353 -8.83 -9.53 -1.10
N ILE A 354 -9.30 -8.99 0.01
CA ILE A 354 -10.50 -8.16 0.11
C ILE A 354 -10.10 -6.75 0.52
N TYR A 355 -10.57 -5.75 -0.22
CA TYR A 355 -10.41 -4.34 0.15
C TYR A 355 -11.71 -3.74 0.63
N ILE A 356 -11.64 -3.04 1.76
CA ILE A 356 -12.69 -2.14 2.24
C ILE A 356 -12.16 -0.72 2.04
N LEU A 357 -12.85 0.05 1.20
CA LEU A 357 -12.34 1.33 0.71
C LEU A 357 -13.17 2.50 1.22
N ASP A 358 -12.49 3.45 1.87
CA ASP A 358 -13.07 4.72 2.31
C ASP A 358 -12.51 5.89 1.50
N GLY A 359 -13.28 6.98 1.35
CA GLY A 359 -12.89 8.14 0.55
C GLY A 359 -13.19 7.98 -0.94
N LYS A 360 -12.73 8.97 -1.73
CA LYS A 360 -12.85 8.99 -3.20
C LYS A 360 -11.73 8.19 -3.86
N TRP A 361 -11.99 6.94 -4.26
CA TRP A 361 -11.07 6.12 -5.08
C TRP A 361 -11.27 6.30 -6.58
N ARG A 362 -12.40 6.92 -6.96
CA ARG A 362 -12.74 7.36 -8.32
C ARG A 362 -11.90 8.58 -8.75
N THR A 363 -10.60 8.39 -8.90
CA THR A 363 -9.64 9.44 -9.26
C THR A 363 -8.40 8.81 -9.91
N PRO A 364 -7.67 9.50 -10.80
CA PRO A 364 -8.00 10.80 -11.39
C PRO A 364 -9.28 10.76 -12.26
N GLU A 365 -9.88 11.90 -12.56
CA GLU A 365 -11.16 11.96 -13.30
C GLU A 365 -11.05 11.49 -14.75
N ASP A 366 -9.86 11.60 -15.33
CA ASP A 366 -9.50 11.16 -16.68
C ASP A 366 -9.24 9.64 -16.77
N TYR A 367 -9.16 8.96 -15.62
CA TYR A 367 -9.13 7.52 -15.49
C TYR A 367 -9.66 7.09 -14.12
N LYS A 368 -10.98 7.13 -13.98
CA LYS A 368 -11.72 6.93 -12.73
C LYS A 368 -11.46 5.57 -12.06
N LEU A 369 -11.14 4.55 -12.86
CA LEU A 369 -10.82 3.21 -12.37
C LEU A 369 -9.32 2.98 -12.12
N LYS A 370 -8.44 3.97 -12.30
CA LYS A 370 -6.97 3.79 -12.23
C LYS A 370 -6.51 3.04 -10.99
N TYR A 371 -6.95 3.46 -9.81
CA TYR A 371 -6.52 2.83 -8.57
C TYR A 371 -7.25 1.52 -8.28
N ILE A 372 -8.48 1.36 -8.75
CA ILE A 372 -9.21 0.09 -8.68
C ILE A 372 -8.49 -0.96 -9.52
N HIS A 373 -8.11 -0.63 -10.75
CA HIS A 373 -7.34 -1.51 -11.61
C HIS A 373 -5.99 -1.85 -11.00
N ASN A 374 -5.31 -0.91 -10.35
CA ASN A 374 -4.07 -1.21 -9.63
C ASN A 374 -4.29 -2.16 -8.44
N LEU A 375 -5.39 -2.05 -7.70
CA LEU A 375 -5.73 -3.02 -6.65
C LEU A 375 -6.10 -4.38 -7.26
N GLN A 376 -6.80 -4.42 -8.39
CA GLN A 376 -7.07 -5.66 -9.13
C GLN A 376 -5.77 -6.30 -9.63
N PHE A 377 -4.81 -5.51 -10.14
CA PHE A 377 -3.47 -6.00 -10.47
C PHE A 377 -2.71 -6.50 -9.23
N ALA A 378 -2.97 -5.94 -8.05
CA ALA A 378 -2.50 -6.49 -6.78
C ALA A 378 -3.23 -7.78 -6.34
N GLY A 379 -4.18 -8.30 -7.11
CA GLY A 379 -4.90 -9.54 -6.81
C GLY A 379 -6.17 -9.34 -5.98
N ALA A 380 -6.72 -8.12 -5.92
CA ALA A 380 -8.01 -7.87 -5.25
C ALA A 380 -9.10 -8.79 -5.81
N THR A 381 -9.63 -9.67 -4.95
CA THR A 381 -10.75 -10.57 -5.27
C THR A 381 -12.08 -9.85 -5.11
N LYS A 382 -12.21 -9.04 -4.07
CA LYS A 382 -13.38 -8.20 -3.80
C LYS A 382 -12.97 -6.82 -3.32
N ILE A 383 -13.77 -5.83 -3.68
CA ILE A 383 -13.62 -4.44 -3.26
C ILE A 383 -15.00 -3.98 -2.78
N TYR A 384 -15.09 -3.50 -1.55
CA TYR A 384 -16.32 -2.99 -0.95
C TYR A 384 -16.17 -1.51 -0.63
N ASN A 385 -17.27 -0.77 -0.77
CA ASN A 385 -17.35 0.61 -0.31
C ASN A 385 -17.59 0.62 1.20
N ALA A 386 -16.83 1.41 1.96
CA ALA A 386 -16.89 1.35 3.42
C ALA A 386 -18.28 1.73 3.99
N GLU A 387 -19.02 2.62 3.31
CA GLU A 387 -20.39 2.99 3.70
C GLU A 387 -21.40 1.83 3.56
N ASP A 388 -21.14 0.83 2.71
CA ASP A 388 -22.04 -0.31 2.53
C ASP A 388 -22.00 -1.28 3.74
N LEU A 389 -21.01 -1.12 4.62
CA LEU A 389 -20.84 -1.94 5.83
C LEU A 389 -21.57 -1.36 7.05
N VAL A 390 -22.25 -0.22 6.92
CA VAL A 390 -22.98 0.42 8.02
C VAL A 390 -24.45 0.65 7.68
N ASN A 391 -25.27 0.85 8.70
CA ASN A 391 -26.65 1.29 8.57
C ASN A 391 -26.76 2.83 8.59
N GLU A 392 -27.98 3.35 8.55
CA GLU A 392 -28.27 4.80 8.56
C GLU A 392 -27.71 5.53 9.80
N ASP A 393 -27.57 4.83 10.93
CA ASP A 393 -27.00 5.36 12.18
C ASP A 393 -25.47 5.21 12.25
N LEU A 394 -24.83 4.78 11.16
CA LEU A 394 -23.40 4.46 11.08
C LEU A 394 -22.96 3.38 12.07
N ASN A 395 -23.89 2.50 12.48
CA ASN A 395 -23.58 1.25 13.16
C ASN A 395 -23.23 0.15 12.15
N PRO A 396 -22.42 -0.85 12.52
CA PRO A 396 -22.15 -1.99 11.65
C PRO A 396 -23.44 -2.65 11.15
N ASN A 397 -23.57 -2.78 9.83
CA ASN A 397 -24.67 -3.52 9.21
C ASN A 397 -24.29 -5.01 9.18
N TYR A 398 -24.77 -5.74 10.18
CA TYR A 398 -24.48 -7.16 10.34
C TYR A 398 -25.01 -8.04 9.19
N ASN A 399 -25.84 -7.53 8.27
CA ASN A 399 -26.32 -8.27 7.10
C ASN A 399 -25.73 -7.75 5.78
N CYS A 400 -24.55 -7.12 5.82
CA CYS A 400 -23.89 -6.58 4.63
C CYS A 400 -23.24 -7.66 3.73
N ASP A 401 -22.86 -7.26 2.52
CA ASP A 401 -22.35 -8.18 1.50
C ASP A 401 -20.94 -8.70 1.80
N LEU A 402 -20.16 -8.02 2.67
CA LEU A 402 -18.89 -8.56 3.16
C LEU A 402 -19.15 -9.86 3.95
N VAL A 403 -20.07 -9.83 4.91
CA VAL A 403 -20.40 -10.99 5.74
C VAL A 403 -20.88 -12.14 4.88
N LYS A 404 -21.85 -11.89 4.00
CA LYS A 404 -22.40 -12.91 3.09
C LYS A 404 -21.31 -13.55 2.24
N TYR A 405 -20.38 -12.76 1.71
CA TYR A 405 -19.27 -13.27 0.92
C TYR A 405 -18.31 -14.12 1.76
N LEU A 406 -17.96 -13.69 2.97
CA LEU A 406 -17.11 -14.47 3.88
C LEU A 406 -17.75 -15.83 4.23
N GLU A 407 -19.08 -15.88 4.39
CA GLU A 407 -19.82 -17.15 4.55
C GLU A 407 -19.82 -17.99 3.27
N GLU A 408 -20.04 -17.38 2.11
CA GLU A 408 -20.05 -18.06 0.79
C GLU A 408 -18.71 -18.72 0.46
N ILE A 409 -17.60 -18.07 0.83
CA ILE A 409 -16.25 -18.62 0.69
C ILE A 409 -15.87 -19.56 1.84
N GLY A 410 -16.78 -19.84 2.78
CA GLY A 410 -16.57 -20.79 3.86
C GLY A 410 -15.44 -20.40 4.82
N CYS A 411 -15.39 -19.13 5.24
CA CYS A 411 -14.47 -18.69 6.29
C CYS A 411 -14.76 -19.43 7.61
N GLU A 412 -13.70 -19.80 8.32
CA GLU A 412 -13.81 -20.47 9.63
C GLU A 412 -14.62 -19.64 10.62
N LYS A 413 -15.44 -20.32 11.42
CA LYS A 413 -16.13 -19.74 12.57
C LYS A 413 -15.64 -20.41 13.86
N ILE A 414 -15.66 -19.66 14.96
CA ILE A 414 -15.40 -20.17 16.30
C ILE A 414 -16.60 -21.06 16.68
N GLU A 415 -16.34 -22.32 17.01
CA GLU A 415 -17.38 -23.21 17.51
C GLU A 415 -17.88 -22.68 18.85
N GLN A 416 -19.17 -22.31 18.92
CA GLN A 416 -19.80 -22.04 20.19
C GLN A 416 -19.96 -23.37 20.92
N VAL A 417 -19.15 -23.58 21.96
CA VAL A 417 -19.38 -24.67 22.91
C VAL A 417 -20.76 -24.42 23.51
N LYS A 418 -21.75 -25.21 23.09
CA LYS A 418 -23.05 -25.25 23.76
C LYS A 418 -22.79 -25.73 25.18
N LEU A 419 -22.76 -24.80 26.13
CA LEU A 419 -22.96 -25.14 27.54
C LEU A 419 -24.41 -25.61 27.63
N ASN A 420 -24.62 -26.93 27.57
CA ASN A 420 -25.89 -27.54 27.93
C ASN A 420 -26.14 -27.22 29.41
N ASN A 421 -27.05 -26.29 29.68
CA ASN A 421 -27.69 -26.13 30.97
C ASN A 421 -29.20 -26.19 30.77
#